data_AF-A0A2A3LZE2-F1
#
_entry.id   AF-A0A2A3LZE2-F1
#
_cell.length_a   1.000
_cell.length_b   1.000
_cell.length_c   1.000
_cell.angle_alpha   90.00
_cell.angle_beta   90.00
_cell.angle_gamma   90.00
#
_symmetry.space_group_name_H-M   'P 1'
#
loop_
_entity.id
_entity.type
_entity.pdbx_description
1 polymer ?
#
loop_
_entity_poly.entity_id
_entity_poly.type
_entity_poly.pdbx_seq_one_letter_code
_entity_poly.pdbx_strand_id
1 'polypeptide(L)'
;MVASKPKFFPRLLMAGALTCLCACTQQQGRDVLEQFGNGKPSELFQTSVDRLATLSMRDNLQSLYLLMNKLYLRNPNQWKLSGYVDAATAERQIRIAIEQRQPLPQLGNRRDLAALSYALSPEFRGDRVGAFIYAIGSMLITAHGGRTEFYMTDTIDPLFVNNAARNIEKATWMLSQRQDANGVLLLFSNEISEEG
;
A
#
# COMPACT_ATOMS: atom_id res chain seq x y z
N MET A 1 65.81 48.43 33.26
CA MET A 1 65.76 46.95 33.43
C MET A 1 64.30 46.52 33.28
N VAL A 2 63.95 45.93 32.14
CA VAL A 2 62.59 45.49 31.81
C VAL A 2 62.46 44.02 32.18
N ALA A 3 61.44 43.64 32.96
CA ALA A 3 61.06 42.25 33.16
C ALA A 3 59.56 42.09 32.84
N SER A 4 59.31 41.47 31.69
CA SER A 4 57.99 41.14 31.15
C SER A 4 57.43 39.89 31.84
N LYS A 5 56.16 39.91 32.26
CA LYS A 5 55.41 38.70 32.62
C LYS A 5 54.60 38.25 31.38
N PRO A 6 54.70 36.99 30.92
CA PRO A 6 53.89 36.52 29.80
C PRO A 6 52.46 36.22 30.28
N LYS A 7 51.48 36.72 29.52
CA LYS A 7 50.06 36.37 29.65
C LYS A 7 49.83 35.04 28.93
N PHE A 8 49.50 33.99 29.67
CA PHE A 8 48.97 32.73 29.11
C PHE A 8 47.54 32.98 28.62
N PHE A 9 47.34 33.10 27.30
CA PHE A 9 46.02 33.17 26.68
C PHE A 9 45.59 31.77 26.17
N PRO A 10 44.29 31.43 26.27
CA PRO A 10 43.75 30.10 26.09
C PRO A 10 43.51 29.83 24.61
N ARG A 11 44.51 29.28 23.90
CA ARG A 11 44.36 28.87 22.49
C ARG A 11 44.12 27.37 22.31
N LEU A 12 44.09 26.60 23.40
CA LEU A 12 43.92 25.14 23.34
C LEU A 12 42.48 24.68 23.66
N LEU A 13 41.47 25.51 23.39
CA LEU A 13 40.06 25.12 23.49
C LEU A 13 39.26 25.31 22.20
N MET A 14 39.93 25.68 21.10
CA MET A 14 39.27 25.91 19.81
C MET A 14 39.67 24.91 18.71
N ALA A 15 40.49 23.90 19.03
CA ALA A 15 40.91 22.87 18.07
C ALA A 15 40.15 21.53 18.21
N GLY A 16 39.41 21.31 19.30
CA GLY A 16 38.65 20.08 19.53
C GLY A 16 37.23 20.06 18.96
N ALA A 17 36.69 21.21 18.55
CA ALA A 17 35.30 21.33 18.10
C ALA A 17 35.10 21.06 16.58
N LEU A 18 36.19 21.03 15.78
CA LEU A 18 36.08 20.84 14.33
C LEU A 18 36.11 19.36 13.89
N THR A 19 36.58 18.44 14.72
CA THR A 19 36.69 17.02 14.36
C THR A 19 35.41 16.21 14.59
N CYS A 20 34.44 16.73 15.35
CA CYS A 20 33.16 16.05 15.59
C CYS A 20 32.16 16.19 14.43
N LEU A 21 32.38 17.10 13.47
CA LEU A 21 31.46 17.30 12.33
C LEU A 21 31.74 16.37 11.14
N CYS A 22 32.94 15.77 11.06
CA CYS A 22 33.30 14.86 9.96
C CYS A 22 32.96 13.39 10.22
N ALA A 23 32.55 13.02 11.44
CA ALA A 23 32.19 11.64 11.78
C ALA A 23 30.77 11.27 11.33
N CYS A 24 29.86 12.26 11.21
CA CYS A 24 28.49 12.03 10.77
C CYS A 24 28.35 11.86 9.24
N THR A 25 29.36 12.27 8.46
CA THR A 25 29.31 12.19 6.99
C THR A 25 29.77 10.84 6.44
N GLN A 26 30.60 10.09 7.18
CA GLN A 26 31.09 8.78 6.72
C GLN A 26 30.02 7.69 6.72
N GLN A 27 29.09 7.71 7.68
CA GLN A 27 27.97 6.77 7.72
C GLN A 27 27.07 6.95 6.49
N GLN A 28 26.81 8.20 6.12
CA GLN A 28 25.96 8.57 4.98
C GLN A 28 26.63 8.23 3.64
N GLY A 29 27.96 8.37 3.53
CA GLY A 29 28.71 7.99 2.33
C GLY A 29 28.75 6.47 2.10
N ARG A 30 28.74 5.66 3.17
CA ARG A 30 28.72 4.19 3.09
C ARG A 30 27.35 3.65 2.64
N ASP A 31 26.26 4.18 3.19
CA ASP A 31 24.89 3.83 2.77
C ASP A 31 24.66 4.18 1.29
N VAL A 32 25.15 5.34 0.86
CA VAL A 32 25.10 5.76 -0.54
C VAL A 32 25.90 4.80 -1.42
N LEU A 33 27.11 4.38 -1.02
CA LEU A 33 27.94 3.43 -1.78
C LEU A 33 27.32 2.02 -1.86
N GLU A 34 26.69 1.52 -0.80
CA GLU A 34 25.94 0.24 -0.85
C GLU A 34 24.73 0.34 -1.78
N GLN A 35 24.03 1.48 -1.78
CA GLN A 35 22.92 1.75 -2.69
C GLN A 35 23.37 1.80 -4.17
N PHE A 36 24.60 2.27 -4.44
CA PHE A 36 25.21 2.21 -5.78
C PHE A 36 25.64 0.79 -6.20
N GLY A 37 25.99 -0.09 -5.26
CA GLY A 37 26.46 -1.45 -5.55
C GLY A 37 25.34 -2.43 -5.94
N ASN A 38 24.11 -2.18 -5.48
CA ASN A 38 22.96 -3.09 -5.63
C ASN A 38 21.72 -2.46 -6.31
N GLY A 39 21.70 -1.15 -6.58
CA GLY A 39 20.56 -0.44 -7.17
C GLY A 39 20.54 -0.44 -8.70
N LYS A 40 19.35 -0.55 -9.30
CA LYS A 40 19.19 -0.37 -10.76
C LYS A 40 19.56 1.08 -11.13
N PRO A 41 20.18 1.36 -12.30
CA PRO A 41 20.56 2.72 -12.72
C PRO A 41 19.41 3.75 -12.72
N SER A 42 18.16 3.28 -12.83
CA SER A 42 16.95 4.09 -12.72
C SER A 42 16.68 4.63 -11.31
N GLU A 43 17.27 4.06 -10.26
CA GLU A 43 17.08 4.48 -8.87
C GLU A 43 17.81 5.79 -8.53
N LEU A 44 18.81 6.20 -9.32
CA LEU A 44 19.56 7.44 -9.09
C LEU A 44 18.76 8.72 -9.39
N PHE A 45 17.69 8.59 -10.18
CA PHE A 45 16.80 9.70 -10.51
C PHE A 45 15.50 9.66 -9.72
N GLN A 46 15.23 8.62 -8.94
CA GLN A 46 14.04 8.56 -8.09
C GLN A 46 14.25 9.45 -6.87
N THR A 47 13.33 10.39 -6.64
CA THR A 47 13.32 11.14 -5.39
C THR A 47 12.96 10.22 -4.23
N SER A 48 13.31 10.59 -3.00
CA SER A 48 12.87 9.87 -1.80
C SER A 48 11.34 9.74 -1.72
N VAL A 49 10.61 10.70 -2.30
CA VAL A 49 9.15 10.70 -2.39
C VAL A 49 8.65 9.62 -3.36
N ASP A 50 9.26 9.47 -4.54
CA ASP A 50 8.89 8.43 -5.52
C ASP A 50 9.12 7.03 -4.95
N ARG A 51 10.24 6.85 -4.22
CA ARG A 51 10.54 5.60 -3.52
C ARG A 51 9.51 5.31 -2.44
N LEU A 52 9.14 6.31 -1.63
CA LEU A 52 8.13 6.17 -0.58
C LEU A 52 6.75 5.82 -1.17
N ALA A 53 6.36 6.44 -2.28
CA ALA A 53 5.13 6.11 -2.98
C ALA A 53 5.12 4.68 -3.52
N THR A 54 6.22 4.25 -4.14
CA THR A 54 6.38 2.88 -4.64
C THR A 54 6.24 1.86 -3.52
N LEU A 55 6.93 2.08 -2.40
CA LEU A 55 6.88 1.20 -1.23
C LEU A 55 5.48 1.20 -0.59
N SER A 56 4.87 2.36 -0.42
CA SER A 56 3.51 2.47 0.11
C SER A 56 2.49 1.72 -0.74
N MET A 57 2.58 1.84 -2.06
CA MET A 57 1.67 1.13 -2.96
C MET A 57 1.86 -0.38 -2.89
N ARG A 58 3.11 -0.86 -2.87
CA ARG A 58 3.43 -2.28 -2.68
C ARG A 58 2.86 -2.81 -1.37
N ASP A 59 3.09 -2.09 -0.27
CA ASP A 59 2.68 -2.52 1.07
C ASP A 59 1.14 -2.49 1.20
N ASN A 60 0.47 -1.50 0.62
CA ASN A 60 -1.00 -1.43 0.55
C ASN A 60 -1.59 -2.63 -0.19
N LEU A 61 -1.05 -3.01 -1.35
CA LEU A 61 -1.49 -4.20 -2.08
C LEU A 61 -1.23 -5.47 -1.27
N GLN A 62 -0.07 -5.59 -0.62
CA GLN A 62 0.24 -6.73 0.22
C GLN A 62 -0.76 -6.88 1.38
N SER A 63 -1.09 -5.78 2.07
CA SER A 63 -2.13 -5.78 3.11
C SER A 63 -3.50 -6.16 2.56
N LEU A 64 -3.85 -5.67 1.37
CA LEU A 64 -5.10 -6.03 0.70
C LEU A 64 -5.17 -7.52 0.35
N TYR A 65 -4.06 -8.12 -0.10
CA TYR A 65 -4.00 -9.55 -0.39
C TYR A 65 -4.05 -10.42 0.87
N LEU A 66 -3.46 -9.94 1.96
CA LEU A 66 -3.64 -10.60 3.27
C LEU A 66 -5.11 -10.56 3.71
N LEU A 67 -5.79 -9.44 3.51
CA LEU A 67 -7.23 -9.33 3.78
C LEU A 67 -8.02 -10.31 2.91
N MET A 68 -7.70 -10.41 1.61
CA MET A 68 -8.34 -11.37 0.70
C MET A 68 -8.25 -12.80 1.23
N ASN A 69 -7.06 -13.25 1.63
CA ASN A 69 -6.87 -14.57 2.20
C ASN A 69 -7.73 -14.79 3.47
N LYS A 70 -7.72 -13.81 4.39
CA LYS A 70 -8.55 -13.85 5.61
C LYS A 70 -10.04 -13.90 5.31
N LEU A 71 -10.50 -13.23 4.26
CA LEU A 71 -11.90 -13.25 3.82
C LEU A 71 -12.26 -14.59 3.19
N TYR A 72 -11.43 -15.19 2.35
CA TYR A 72 -11.71 -16.52 1.80
C TYR A 72 -11.76 -17.61 2.87
N LEU A 73 -10.88 -17.54 3.88
CA LEU A 73 -10.91 -18.47 5.01
C LEU A 73 -12.23 -18.37 5.79
N ARG A 74 -12.77 -17.16 5.96
CA ARG A 74 -14.06 -16.93 6.63
C ARG A 74 -15.27 -17.21 5.75
N ASN A 75 -15.10 -17.11 4.43
CA ASN A 75 -16.16 -17.26 3.45
C ASN A 75 -15.79 -18.33 2.41
N PRO A 76 -15.63 -19.60 2.82
CA PRO A 76 -15.08 -20.66 1.96
C PRO A 76 -15.97 -21.02 0.77
N ASN A 77 -17.21 -20.53 0.72
CA ASN A 77 -18.07 -20.73 -0.45
C ASN A 77 -17.81 -19.71 -1.57
N GLN A 78 -17.14 -18.60 -1.28
CA GLN A 78 -16.96 -17.50 -2.24
C GLN A 78 -16.00 -17.86 -3.37
N TRP A 79 -14.82 -18.43 -3.07
CA TRP A 79 -13.86 -18.83 -4.11
C TRP A 79 -14.44 -19.91 -5.04
N LYS A 80 -15.39 -20.73 -4.57
CA LYS A 80 -16.08 -21.73 -5.40
C LYS A 80 -16.97 -21.08 -6.46
N LEU A 81 -17.54 -19.90 -6.18
CA LEU A 81 -18.35 -19.13 -7.13
C LEU A 81 -17.52 -18.57 -8.29
N SER A 82 -16.20 -18.44 -8.11
CA SER A 82 -15.28 -18.08 -9.19
C SER A 82 -14.97 -19.23 -10.16
N GLY A 83 -15.35 -20.47 -9.83
CA GLY A 83 -15.05 -21.65 -10.67
C GLY A 83 -13.59 -22.11 -10.63
N TYR A 84 -12.81 -21.63 -9.65
CA TYR A 84 -11.42 -22.07 -9.45
C TYR A 84 -11.33 -23.36 -8.62
N VAL A 85 -10.19 -24.03 -8.73
CA VAL A 85 -9.93 -25.32 -8.06
C VAL A 85 -9.76 -25.19 -6.55
N ASP A 86 -9.22 -24.07 -6.09
CA ASP A 86 -8.99 -23.77 -4.67
C ASP A 86 -8.91 -22.24 -4.42
N ALA A 87 -8.91 -21.86 -3.14
CA ALA A 87 -8.79 -20.47 -2.71
C ALA A 87 -7.46 -19.84 -3.16
N ALA A 88 -6.34 -20.58 -3.12
CA ALA A 88 -5.03 -20.07 -3.50
C ALA A 88 -4.96 -19.67 -4.99
N THR A 89 -5.63 -20.43 -5.84
CA THR A 89 -5.79 -20.15 -7.27
C THR A 89 -6.68 -18.94 -7.46
N ALA A 90 -7.80 -18.84 -6.74
CA ALA A 90 -8.65 -17.64 -6.76
C ALA A 90 -7.87 -16.38 -6.38
N GLU A 91 -7.11 -16.42 -5.29
CA GLU A 91 -6.25 -15.32 -4.84
C GLU A 91 -5.24 -14.91 -5.92
N ARG A 92 -4.55 -15.90 -6.52
CA ARG A 92 -3.57 -15.65 -7.59
C ARG A 92 -4.21 -14.97 -8.79
N GLN A 93 -5.38 -15.44 -9.23
CA GLN A 93 -6.04 -14.89 -10.40
C GLN A 93 -6.56 -13.46 -10.15
N ILE A 94 -7.07 -13.18 -8.96
CA ILE A 94 -7.48 -11.82 -8.58
C ILE A 94 -6.27 -10.88 -8.49
N ARG A 95 -5.14 -11.33 -7.92
CA ARG A 95 -3.87 -10.58 -7.93
C ARG A 95 -3.41 -10.22 -9.35
N ILE A 96 -3.38 -11.22 -10.24
CA ILE A 96 -3.03 -11.03 -11.65
C ILE A 96 -3.98 -10.01 -12.29
N ALA A 97 -5.29 -10.14 -12.05
CA ALA A 97 -6.27 -9.22 -12.63
C ALA A 97 -6.07 -7.77 -12.15
N ILE A 98 -5.73 -7.57 -10.88
CA ILE A 98 -5.42 -6.24 -10.32
C ILE A 98 -4.12 -5.69 -10.92
N GLU A 99 -3.01 -6.44 -10.79
CA GLU A 99 -1.66 -5.99 -11.16
C GLU A 99 -1.50 -5.79 -12.67
N GLN A 100 -2.13 -6.64 -13.47
CA GLN A 100 -2.13 -6.53 -14.93
C GLN A 100 -3.29 -5.68 -15.46
N ARG A 101 -4.13 -5.13 -14.57
CA ARG A 101 -5.30 -4.30 -14.91
C ARG A 101 -6.26 -5.02 -15.87
N GLN A 102 -6.39 -6.33 -15.73
CA GLN A 102 -7.38 -7.10 -16.50
C GLN A 102 -8.77 -6.81 -15.94
N PRO A 103 -9.80 -6.66 -16.79
CA PRO A 103 -11.16 -6.47 -16.33
C PRO A 103 -11.65 -7.71 -15.60
N LEU A 104 -12.44 -7.53 -14.53
CA LEU A 104 -13.18 -8.62 -13.90
C LEU A 104 -14.60 -8.68 -14.48
N PRO A 105 -14.93 -9.64 -15.37
CA PRO A 105 -16.17 -9.58 -16.17
C PRO A 105 -17.45 -9.50 -15.33
N GLN A 106 -17.43 -10.12 -14.14
CA GLN A 106 -18.55 -10.16 -13.20
C GLN A 106 -18.99 -8.76 -12.72
N LEU A 107 -18.10 -7.77 -12.74
CA LEU A 107 -18.37 -6.39 -12.35
C LEU A 107 -18.86 -5.50 -13.51
N GLY A 108 -18.73 -5.98 -14.76
CA GLY A 108 -18.97 -5.19 -15.96
C GLY A 108 -18.06 -3.95 -16.01
N ASN A 109 -18.64 -2.80 -16.34
CA ASN A 109 -17.90 -1.52 -16.43
C ASN A 109 -17.84 -0.74 -15.11
N ARG A 110 -18.33 -1.32 -14.00
CA ARG A 110 -18.34 -0.63 -12.70
C ARG A 110 -16.91 -0.56 -12.14
N ARG A 111 -16.58 0.58 -11.54
CA ARG A 111 -15.29 0.84 -10.89
C ARG A 111 -15.49 1.44 -9.51
N ASP A 112 -14.43 1.46 -8.71
CA ASP A 112 -14.35 2.12 -7.41
C ASP A 112 -15.56 1.78 -6.51
N LEU A 113 -16.20 2.81 -5.93
CA LEU A 113 -17.35 2.65 -5.05
C LEU A 113 -18.56 2.00 -5.74
N ALA A 114 -18.74 2.18 -7.04
CA ALA A 114 -19.84 1.54 -7.78
C ALA A 114 -19.61 0.02 -7.91
N ALA A 115 -18.37 -0.40 -8.14
CA ALA A 115 -17.99 -1.82 -8.12
C ALA A 115 -18.14 -2.40 -6.71
N LEU A 116 -17.67 -1.71 -5.68
CA LEU A 116 -17.81 -2.13 -4.28
C LEU A 116 -19.27 -2.30 -3.87
N SER A 117 -20.10 -1.30 -4.17
CA SER A 117 -21.53 -1.34 -3.85
C SER A 117 -22.23 -2.49 -4.56
N TYR A 118 -21.85 -2.78 -5.81
CA TYR A 118 -22.42 -3.90 -6.57
C TYR A 118 -21.93 -5.25 -6.04
N ALA A 119 -20.63 -5.42 -5.75
CA ALA A 119 -20.08 -6.66 -5.18
C ALA A 119 -20.74 -7.04 -3.84
N LEU A 120 -21.21 -6.05 -3.07
CA LEU A 120 -21.94 -6.22 -1.82
C LEU A 120 -23.44 -5.89 -1.95
N SER A 121 -24.01 -6.16 -3.12
CA SER A 121 -25.45 -6.06 -3.38
C SER A 121 -26.11 -7.45 -3.48
N PRO A 122 -27.38 -7.61 -3.10
CA PRO A 122 -28.11 -8.88 -3.24
C PRO A 122 -28.15 -9.41 -4.69
N GLU A 123 -28.06 -8.53 -5.68
CA GLU A 123 -28.12 -8.86 -7.11
C GLU A 123 -26.84 -9.55 -7.61
N PHE A 124 -25.71 -9.30 -6.96
CA PHE A 124 -24.43 -9.88 -7.36
C PHE A 124 -24.34 -11.35 -6.94
N ARG A 125 -24.12 -12.24 -7.92
CA ARG A 125 -24.13 -13.71 -7.74
C ARG A 125 -22.74 -14.34 -7.84
N GLY A 126 -21.70 -13.53 -8.02
CA GLY A 126 -20.32 -13.98 -8.19
C GLY A 126 -19.57 -14.14 -6.87
N ASP A 127 -18.26 -14.33 -7.00
CA ASP A 127 -17.33 -14.32 -5.86
C ASP A 127 -17.20 -12.91 -5.28
N ARG A 128 -17.87 -12.69 -4.15
CA ARG A 128 -17.92 -11.38 -3.48
C ARG A 128 -16.57 -10.99 -2.91
N VAL A 129 -15.76 -11.96 -2.44
CA VAL A 129 -14.42 -11.68 -1.90
C VAL A 129 -13.52 -11.19 -3.03
N GLY A 130 -13.45 -11.95 -4.13
CA GLY A 130 -12.67 -11.57 -5.29
C GLY A 130 -13.09 -10.22 -5.87
N ALA A 131 -14.41 -9.99 -6.02
CA ALA A 131 -14.95 -8.74 -6.53
C ALA A 131 -14.69 -7.53 -5.63
N PHE A 132 -14.84 -7.68 -4.31
CA PHE A 132 -14.56 -6.63 -3.33
C PHE A 132 -13.07 -6.24 -3.35
N ILE A 133 -12.18 -7.24 -3.30
CA ILE A 133 -10.72 -7.03 -3.32
C ILE A 133 -10.28 -6.41 -4.65
N TYR A 134 -10.81 -6.90 -5.78
CA TYR A 134 -10.55 -6.34 -7.09
C TYR A 134 -10.94 -4.86 -7.18
N ALA A 135 -12.13 -4.49 -6.66
CA ALA A 135 -12.59 -3.11 -6.69
C ALA A 135 -11.67 -2.17 -5.87
N ILE A 136 -11.16 -2.60 -4.71
CA ILE A 136 -10.20 -1.82 -3.93
C ILE A 136 -8.84 -1.74 -4.64
N GLY A 137 -8.30 -2.87 -5.09
CA GLY A 137 -6.97 -2.94 -5.70
C GLY A 137 -6.87 -2.12 -6.98
N SER A 138 -7.86 -2.26 -7.86
CA SER A 138 -7.93 -1.47 -9.11
C SER A 138 -8.09 0.03 -8.85
N MET A 139 -8.87 0.41 -7.83
CA MET A 139 -9.00 1.81 -7.39
C MET A 139 -7.67 2.36 -6.85
N LEU A 140 -6.94 1.58 -6.03
CA LEU A 140 -5.63 1.99 -5.51
C LEU A 140 -4.63 2.23 -6.65
N ILE A 141 -4.55 1.31 -7.62
CA ILE A 141 -3.71 1.48 -8.82
C ILE A 141 -4.14 2.72 -9.62
N THR A 142 -5.44 2.93 -9.78
CA THR A 142 -5.98 4.08 -10.52
C THR A 142 -5.65 5.40 -9.82
N ALA A 143 -5.77 5.47 -8.49
CA ALA A 143 -5.44 6.66 -7.71
C ALA A 143 -3.96 7.06 -7.81
N HIS A 144 -3.12 6.11 -8.20
CA HIS A 144 -1.69 6.25 -8.44
C HIS A 144 -1.34 6.41 -9.94
N GLY A 145 -2.28 6.93 -10.74
CA GLY A 145 -2.05 7.16 -12.17
C GLY A 145 -1.97 5.88 -13.00
N GLY A 146 -2.55 4.78 -12.50
CA GLY A 146 -2.62 3.50 -13.21
C GLY A 146 -1.32 2.70 -13.18
N ARG A 147 -0.39 3.01 -12.27
CA ARG A 147 0.94 2.41 -12.18
C ARG A 147 1.19 1.79 -10.80
N THR A 148 2.08 0.81 -10.77
CA THR A 148 2.56 0.13 -9.56
C THR A 148 4.02 0.45 -9.22
N GLU A 149 4.73 1.12 -10.14
CA GLU A 149 6.11 1.63 -9.98
C GLU A 149 6.12 3.10 -10.42
N PHE A 150 6.87 3.95 -9.69
CA PHE A 150 6.92 5.39 -9.94
C PHE A 150 8.34 5.87 -10.24
N TYR A 151 8.44 6.86 -11.13
CA TYR A 151 9.68 7.54 -11.49
C TYR A 151 9.52 9.06 -11.33
N MET A 152 10.62 9.81 -11.36
CA MET A 152 10.67 11.28 -11.15
C MET A 152 9.68 12.11 -11.98
N THR A 153 9.21 11.58 -13.11
CA THR A 153 8.26 12.23 -14.01
C THR A 153 6.80 12.08 -13.57
N ASP A 154 6.54 11.30 -12.53
CA ASP A 154 5.21 10.84 -12.18
C ASP A 154 4.63 11.70 -11.07
N THR A 155 3.44 12.25 -11.30
CA THR A 155 2.74 13.06 -10.31
C THR A 155 1.57 12.27 -9.75
N ILE A 156 1.55 12.09 -8.44
CA ILE A 156 0.40 11.51 -7.73
C ILE A 156 -0.60 12.64 -7.47
N ASP A 157 -1.84 12.49 -7.93
CA ASP A 157 -2.90 13.47 -7.68
C ASP A 157 -3.45 13.30 -6.25
N PRO A 158 -3.25 14.30 -5.35
CA PRO A 158 -3.74 14.22 -3.98
C PRO A 158 -5.25 14.03 -3.87
N LEU A 159 -6.03 14.52 -4.85
CA LEU A 159 -7.48 14.36 -4.87
C LEU A 159 -7.87 12.90 -5.11
N PHE A 160 -7.17 12.20 -6.02
CA PHE A 160 -7.44 10.78 -6.26
C PHE A 160 -7.05 9.91 -5.07
N VAL A 161 -5.92 10.20 -4.42
CA VAL A 161 -5.52 9.51 -3.18
C VAL A 161 -6.55 9.75 -2.06
N ASN A 162 -7.00 11.00 -1.89
CA ASN A 162 -8.05 11.32 -0.91
C ASN A 162 -9.36 10.58 -1.19
N ASN A 163 -9.78 10.54 -2.46
CA ASN A 163 -10.98 9.81 -2.87
C ASN A 163 -10.85 8.31 -2.61
N ALA A 164 -9.69 7.72 -2.87
CA ALA A 164 -9.43 6.31 -2.58
C ALA A 164 -9.51 6.02 -1.08
N ALA A 165 -8.89 6.85 -0.23
CA ALA A 165 -8.97 6.72 1.22
C ALA A 165 -10.43 6.77 1.71
N ARG A 166 -11.20 7.75 1.23
CA ARG A 166 -12.62 7.90 1.57
C ARG A 166 -13.47 6.72 1.09
N ASN A 167 -13.11 6.12 -0.03
CA ASN A 167 -13.77 4.92 -0.53
C ASN A 167 -13.39 3.67 0.27
N ILE A 168 -12.17 3.58 0.80
CA ILE A 168 -11.76 2.50 1.71
C ILE A 168 -12.56 2.56 3.01
N GLU A 169 -12.76 3.75 3.58
CA GLU A 169 -13.61 3.92 4.77
C GLU A 169 -15.03 3.41 4.51
N LYS A 170 -15.62 3.78 3.37
CA LYS A 170 -16.93 3.27 2.95
C LYS A 170 -16.91 1.77 2.72
N ALA A 171 -15.85 1.21 2.16
CA ALA A 171 -15.71 -0.23 1.94
C ALA A 171 -15.68 -0.99 3.27
N THR A 172 -14.96 -0.47 4.28
CA THR A 172 -14.94 -1.04 5.64
C THR A 172 -16.32 -1.03 6.27
N TRP A 173 -17.08 0.06 6.15
CA TRP A 173 -18.47 0.11 6.60
C TRP A 173 -19.37 -0.86 5.84
N MET A 174 -19.26 -0.93 4.51
CA MET A 174 -20.08 -1.85 3.71
C MET A 174 -19.80 -3.31 4.08
N LEU A 175 -18.53 -3.66 4.32
CA LEU A 175 -18.14 -5.02 4.66
C LEU A 175 -18.76 -5.49 5.99
N SER A 176 -18.93 -4.60 6.97
CA SER A 176 -19.50 -4.96 8.27
C SER A 176 -21.03 -4.84 8.35
N GLN A 177 -21.68 -4.16 7.41
CA GLN A 177 -23.10 -3.80 7.50
C GLN A 177 -23.98 -4.39 6.39
N ARG A 178 -23.41 -4.82 5.26
CA ARG A 178 -24.22 -5.31 4.13
C ARG A 178 -24.76 -6.70 4.39
N GLN A 179 -26.08 -6.82 4.35
CA GLN A 179 -26.83 -8.06 4.60
C GLN A 179 -27.68 -8.46 3.40
N ASP A 180 -28.05 -9.73 3.34
CA ASP A 180 -29.04 -10.26 2.43
C ASP A 180 -30.48 -9.97 2.90
N ALA A 181 -31.47 -10.48 2.16
CA ALA A 181 -32.89 -10.30 2.50
C ALA A 181 -33.32 -10.98 3.81
N ASN A 182 -32.49 -11.90 4.35
CA ASN A 182 -32.73 -12.60 5.61
C ASN A 182 -32.00 -11.94 6.79
N GLY A 183 -31.30 -10.81 6.56
CA GLY A 183 -30.51 -10.13 7.59
C GLY A 183 -29.13 -10.76 7.84
N VAL A 184 -28.68 -11.69 7.00
CA VAL A 184 -27.38 -12.34 7.14
C VAL A 184 -26.32 -11.53 6.39
N LEU A 185 -25.15 -11.32 6.99
CA LEU A 185 -24.04 -10.62 6.34
C LEU A 185 -23.66 -11.26 4.98
N LEU A 186 -23.44 -10.42 3.96
CA LEU A 186 -23.03 -10.88 2.64
C LEU A 186 -21.59 -11.41 2.60
N LEU A 187 -20.74 -10.91 3.50
CA LEU A 187 -19.38 -11.39 3.76
C LEU A 187 -19.11 -11.33 5.26
N PHE A 188 -18.62 -12.42 5.82
CA PHE A 188 -18.15 -12.47 7.20
C PHE A 188 -16.71 -11.95 7.29
N SER A 189 -16.50 -10.82 7.97
CA SER A 189 -15.17 -10.19 8.11
C SER A 189 -14.57 -10.32 9.51
N ASN A 190 -15.40 -10.45 10.54
CA ASN A 190 -14.98 -10.59 11.94
C ASN A 190 -15.26 -12.02 12.44
N GLU A 191 -14.88 -12.30 13.69
CA GLU A 191 -15.35 -13.50 14.37
C GLU A 191 -16.86 -13.36 14.62
N ILE A 192 -17.60 -14.45 14.42
CA ILE A 192 -18.97 -14.56 14.92
C ILE A 192 -18.83 -14.51 16.44
N SER A 193 -19.15 -13.38 17.05
CA SER A 193 -19.44 -13.38 18.49
C SER A 193 -20.65 -14.28 18.69
N GLU A 194 -20.74 -14.97 19.84
CA GLU A 194 -21.94 -15.76 20.21
C GLU A 194 -23.25 -14.93 20.22
N GLU A 195 -23.18 -13.63 19.95
CA GLU A 195 -24.29 -12.69 19.84
C GLU A 195 -24.66 -12.27 18.40
N GLY A 196 -24.06 -12.86 17.34
CA GLY A 196 -24.52 -12.68 15.95
C GLY A 196 -23.42 -12.61 14.90
#